data_AF-E0S7I9-F1
#
_entry.id   AF-E0S7I9-F1
#
_cell.length_a   1.000
_cell.length_b   1.000
_cell.length_c   1.000
_cell.angle_alpha   90.00
_cell.angle_beta   90.00
_cell.angle_gamma   90.00
#
_symmetry.space_group_name_H-M   'P 1'
#
loop_
_entity.id
_entity.type
_entity.pdbx_description
1 polymer ?
#
loop_
_entity_poly.entity_id
_entity_poly.type
_entity_poly.pdbx_seq_one_letter_code
_entity_poly.pdbx_strand_id
1 'polypeptide(L)'
;MKTPRKRITFKTPRKGTKTPTKDVEASDSKENRPQKAVCAEERRDLDSASRYKQILIEMKMKEEDLIESYKKENEYLRSLKTDALLYKKFVGFDIVENDGSYEVTHEIVSNNVTKFIRFVLTPEENSYVYKLIESRNVDLPDFLSEEITFDECQVKTFFFKVMEAVITKKN
;
A
#
# COMPACT_ATOMS: atom_id res chain seq x y z
N MET A 1 -33.34 -6.36 15.17
CA MET A 1 -32.55 -7.62 15.26
C MET A 1 -31.39 -7.52 14.28
N LYS A 2 -30.13 -7.60 14.74
CA LYS A 2 -28.93 -7.54 13.87
C LYS A 2 -28.41 -8.96 13.63
N THR A 3 -28.34 -9.39 12.37
CA THR A 3 -27.83 -10.72 11.99
C THR A 3 -26.30 -10.78 12.06
N PRO A 4 -25.69 -11.88 12.55
CA PRO A 4 -24.24 -11.99 12.70
C PRO A 4 -23.55 -12.28 11.36
N ARG A 5 -22.39 -11.66 11.12
CA ARG A 5 -21.58 -11.87 9.90
C ARG A 5 -20.79 -13.19 10.01
N LYS A 6 -20.85 -14.02 8.96
CA LYS A 6 -20.14 -15.30 8.87
C LYS A 6 -18.65 -15.09 8.58
N ARG A 7 -17.79 -15.73 9.38
CA ARG A 7 -16.33 -15.72 9.23
C ARG A 7 -15.92 -16.87 8.30
N ILE A 8 -15.22 -16.57 7.21
CA ILE A 8 -14.70 -17.58 6.27
C ILE A 8 -13.22 -17.81 6.61
N THR A 9 -12.85 -19.06 6.86
CA THR A 9 -11.46 -19.49 7.06
C THR A 9 -11.06 -20.45 5.95
N PHE A 10 -10.02 -20.09 5.21
CA PHE A 10 -9.43 -20.96 4.18
C PHE A 10 -8.46 -21.95 4.83
N LYS A 11 -8.68 -23.25 4.61
CA LYS A 11 -7.73 -24.29 5.01
C LYS A 11 -6.84 -24.64 3.83
N THR A 12 -5.53 -24.58 4.05
CA THR A 12 -4.52 -25.00 3.07
C THR A 12 -4.34 -26.53 3.06
N PRO A 13 -4.04 -27.15 1.90
CA PRO A 13 -3.85 -28.60 1.82
C PRO A 13 -2.59 -29.04 2.56
N ARG A 14 -2.70 -30.09 3.38
CA ARG A 14 -1.53 -30.74 4.00
C ARG A 14 -0.89 -31.70 2.99
N LYS A 15 0.45 -31.60 2.83
CA LYS A 15 1.24 -32.51 1.99
C LYS A 15 1.13 -33.94 2.54
N GLY A 16 0.65 -34.87 1.71
CA GLY A 16 0.53 -36.28 2.04
C GLY A 16 1.87 -37.01 2.10
N THR A 17 1.98 -37.93 3.05
CA THR A 17 3.12 -38.81 3.31
C THR A 17 3.26 -39.85 2.19
N LYS A 18 4.49 -40.09 1.71
CA LYS A 18 4.80 -41.06 0.64
C LYS A 18 4.57 -42.51 1.13
N THR A 19 3.83 -43.31 0.36
CA THR A 19 3.71 -44.77 0.53
C THR A 19 4.90 -45.50 -0.13
N PRO A 20 5.44 -46.57 0.47
CA PRO A 20 6.47 -47.40 -0.15
C PRO A 20 5.83 -48.58 -0.90
N THR A 21 6.22 -48.81 -2.15
CA THR A 21 5.86 -50.04 -2.89
C THR A 21 6.90 -51.12 -2.64
N LYS A 22 6.40 -52.27 -2.20
CA LYS A 22 7.10 -53.51 -1.82
C LYS A 22 7.09 -54.48 -3.02
N ASP A 23 8.17 -55.27 -3.08
CA ASP A 23 8.53 -56.25 -4.11
C ASP A 23 7.47 -57.31 -4.45
N VAL A 24 7.48 -57.78 -5.70
CA VAL A 24 7.03 -59.14 -6.09
C VAL A 24 7.98 -59.71 -7.15
N GLU A 25 8.68 -60.77 -6.76
CA GLU A 25 9.50 -61.66 -7.59
C GLU A 25 8.65 -62.71 -8.35
N ALA A 26 9.26 -63.28 -9.39
CA ALA A 26 9.07 -64.63 -10.02
C ALA A 26 8.92 -64.54 -11.55
N SER A 27 9.56 -65.35 -12.40
CA SER A 27 10.58 -66.40 -12.27
C SER A 27 11.03 -66.82 -13.68
N ASP A 28 12.33 -67.07 -13.85
CA ASP A 28 13.04 -67.98 -14.76
C ASP A 28 12.74 -68.06 -16.28
N SER A 29 13.79 -67.81 -17.10
CA SER A 29 14.48 -68.83 -17.92
C SER A 29 15.66 -68.28 -18.74
N LYS A 30 16.88 -68.66 -18.32
CA LYS A 30 18.12 -68.99 -19.08
C LYS A 30 18.78 -68.03 -20.11
N GLU A 31 20.03 -67.67 -19.73
CA GLU A 31 21.29 -67.95 -20.47
C GLU A 31 21.83 -66.92 -21.50
N ASN A 32 22.71 -66.00 -21.05
CA ASN A 32 24.14 -65.88 -21.47
C ASN A 32 24.81 -64.56 -20.97
N ARG A 33 26.01 -64.68 -20.37
CA ARG A 33 26.97 -63.57 -20.04
C ARG A 33 27.73 -63.14 -21.33
N PRO A 34 28.45 -61.98 -21.41
CA PRO A 34 29.08 -61.22 -20.32
C PRO A 34 28.98 -59.66 -20.36
N GLN A 35 29.05 -59.09 -19.15
CA GLN A 35 29.68 -57.81 -18.76
C GLN A 35 30.01 -56.78 -19.86
N LYS A 36 29.19 -55.72 -19.94
CA LYS A 36 29.63 -54.38 -20.39
C LYS A 36 28.64 -53.30 -19.92
N ALA A 37 28.53 -53.07 -18.62
CA ALA A 37 27.59 -52.10 -18.05
C ALA A 37 28.21 -51.15 -17.01
N VAL A 38 29.54 -50.97 -17.00
CA VAL A 38 30.22 -50.12 -15.98
C VAL A 38 30.67 -48.76 -16.56
N CYS A 39 30.20 -48.33 -17.73
CA CYS A 39 30.61 -47.05 -18.32
C CYS A 39 29.46 -46.16 -18.84
N ALA A 40 28.20 -46.54 -18.58
CA ALA A 40 27.03 -45.80 -19.08
C ALA A 40 26.22 -45.08 -17.98
N GLU A 41 26.52 -45.30 -16.70
CA GLU A 41 25.82 -44.63 -15.59
C GLU A 41 26.54 -43.33 -15.18
N GLU A 42 27.86 -43.34 -14.99
CA GLU A 42 28.62 -42.14 -14.60
C GLU A 42 28.55 -40.97 -15.61
N ARG A 43 28.42 -41.27 -16.91
CA ARG A 43 28.27 -40.22 -17.94
C ARG A 43 26.89 -39.57 -17.96
N ARG A 44 25.84 -40.25 -17.49
CA ARG A 44 24.48 -39.68 -17.38
C ARG A 44 24.31 -38.82 -16.14
N ASP A 45 25.03 -39.14 -15.06
CA ASP A 45 24.99 -38.40 -13.80
C ASP A 45 25.75 -37.06 -13.84
N LEU A 46 26.81 -36.95 -14.67
CA LEU A 46 27.52 -35.68 -14.88
C LEU A 46 26.68 -34.65 -15.67
N ASP A 47 25.87 -35.10 -16.63
CA ASP A 47 24.97 -34.24 -17.41
C ASP A 47 23.77 -33.77 -16.57
N SER A 48 23.24 -34.64 -15.72
CA SER A 48 22.15 -34.28 -14.80
C SER A 48 22.59 -33.30 -13.70
N ALA A 49 23.78 -33.47 -13.13
CA ALA A 49 24.34 -32.55 -12.14
C ALA A 49 24.65 -31.16 -12.72
N SER A 50 25.12 -31.11 -13.97
CA SER A 50 25.39 -29.85 -14.67
C SER A 50 24.10 -29.09 -14.98
N ARG A 51 23.04 -29.79 -15.44
CA ARG A 51 21.71 -29.21 -15.61
C ARG A 51 21.11 -28.72 -14.29
N TYR A 52 21.28 -29.46 -13.20
CA TYR A 52 20.80 -29.05 -11.88
C TYR A 52 21.48 -27.76 -11.39
N LYS A 53 22.80 -27.63 -11.59
CA LYS A 53 23.53 -26.39 -11.30
C LYS A 53 23.02 -25.22 -12.14
N GLN A 54 22.74 -25.44 -13.43
CA GLN A 54 22.18 -24.43 -14.30
C GLN A 54 20.80 -23.93 -13.80
N ILE A 55 19.93 -24.86 -13.40
CA ILE A 55 18.60 -24.54 -12.85
C ILE A 55 18.72 -23.72 -11.55
N LEU A 56 19.65 -24.07 -10.66
CA LEU A 56 19.87 -23.31 -9.43
C LEU A 56 20.33 -21.87 -9.71
N ILE A 57 21.19 -21.67 -10.70
CA ILE A 57 21.63 -20.34 -11.11
C ILE A 57 20.44 -19.54 -11.67
N GLU A 58 19.63 -20.13 -12.56
CA GLU A 58 18.44 -19.48 -13.10
C GLU A 58 17.40 -19.15 -12.03
N MET A 59 17.17 -20.04 -11.06
CA MET A 59 16.28 -19.77 -9.93
C MET A 59 16.78 -18.59 -9.11
N LYS A 60 18.09 -18.52 -8.83
CA LYS A 60 18.68 -17.43 -8.08
C LYS A 60 18.56 -16.10 -8.82
N MET A 61 18.80 -16.08 -10.14
CA MET A 61 18.63 -14.87 -10.94
C MET A 61 17.17 -14.38 -10.93
N LYS A 62 16.20 -15.30 -11.09
CA LYS A 62 14.78 -14.94 -11.01
C LYS A 62 14.35 -14.47 -9.61
N GLU A 63 14.95 -15.03 -8.57
CA GLU A 63 14.73 -14.56 -7.20
C GLU A 63 15.28 -13.14 -7.01
N GLU A 64 16.48 -12.85 -7.52
CA GLU A 64 17.08 -11.52 -7.50
C GLU A 64 16.23 -10.51 -8.29
N ASP A 65 15.76 -10.87 -9.49
CA ASP A 65 14.85 -10.04 -10.31
C ASP A 65 13.54 -9.73 -9.56
N LEU A 66 12.97 -10.74 -8.89
CA LEU A 66 11.75 -10.58 -8.11
C LEU A 66 11.96 -9.67 -6.90
N ILE A 67 13.07 -9.85 -6.18
CA ILE A 67 13.45 -8.99 -5.06
C ILE A 67 13.66 -7.56 -5.54
N GLU A 68 14.30 -7.35 -6.69
CA GLU A 68 14.51 -6.02 -7.25
C GLU A 68 13.17 -5.37 -7.65
N SER A 69 12.26 -6.12 -8.26
CA SER A 69 10.91 -5.66 -8.57
C SER A 69 10.16 -5.21 -7.31
N TYR A 70 10.19 -6.01 -6.23
CA TYR A 70 9.56 -5.64 -4.97
C TYR A 70 10.22 -4.44 -4.29
N LYS A 71 11.54 -4.27 -4.43
CA LYS A 71 12.24 -3.08 -3.92
C LYS A 71 11.80 -1.82 -4.68
N LYS A 72 11.74 -1.88 -6.02
CA LYS A 72 11.27 -0.78 -6.88
C LYS A 72 9.82 -0.40 -6.55
N GLU A 73 8.94 -1.37 -6.37
CA GLU A 73 7.55 -1.11 -5.99
C GLU A 73 7.46 -0.48 -4.59
N ASN A 74 8.21 -0.99 -3.60
CA ASN A 74 8.24 -0.40 -2.26
C ASN A 74 8.81 1.03 -2.25
N GLU A 75 9.82 1.31 -3.06
CA GLU A 75 10.38 2.66 -3.23
C GLU A 75 9.34 3.60 -3.84
N TYR A 76 8.63 3.16 -4.89
CA TYR A 76 7.52 3.88 -5.47
C TYR A 76 6.41 4.17 -4.44
N LEU A 77 5.98 3.17 -3.67
CA LEU A 77 4.96 3.35 -2.62
C LEU A 77 5.41 4.30 -1.49
N ARG A 78 6.71 4.34 -1.18
CA ARG A 78 7.28 5.29 -0.21
C ARG A 78 7.31 6.72 -0.76
N SER A 79 7.61 6.87 -2.06
CA SER A 79 7.55 8.19 -2.73
C SER A 79 6.11 8.75 -2.78
N LEU A 80 5.10 7.89 -2.92
CA LEU A 80 3.69 8.29 -2.88
C LEU A 80 3.23 8.81 -1.51
N LYS A 81 3.78 8.29 -0.40
CA LYS A 81 3.43 8.73 0.96
C LYS A 81 3.98 10.11 1.32
N THR A 82 5.01 10.56 0.61
CA THR A 82 5.65 11.87 0.82
C THR A 82 5.09 12.94 -0.09
N ASP A 83 4.16 12.59 -0.98
CA ASP A 83 3.62 13.54 -1.93
C ASP A 83 2.53 14.38 -1.25
N ALA A 84 2.89 15.58 -0.78
CA ALA A 84 1.95 16.60 -0.31
C ALA A 84 0.83 16.85 -1.35
N LEU A 85 1.12 16.61 -2.63
CA LEU A 85 0.15 16.67 -3.73
C LEU A 85 -0.96 15.62 -3.60
N LEU A 86 -0.71 14.47 -2.97
CA LEU A 86 -1.72 13.44 -2.75
C LEU A 86 -2.73 13.86 -1.67
N TYR A 87 -2.26 14.47 -0.57
CA TYR A 87 -3.13 15.06 0.45
C TYR A 87 -3.96 16.21 -0.12
N LYS A 88 -3.34 17.10 -0.91
CA LYS A 88 -4.05 18.13 -1.67
C LYS A 88 -5.11 17.54 -2.59
N LYS A 89 -4.82 16.42 -3.26
CA LYS A 89 -5.78 15.73 -4.14
C LYS A 89 -6.97 15.11 -3.40
N PHE A 90 -6.79 14.63 -2.17
CA PHE A 90 -7.86 13.98 -1.41
C PHE A 90 -8.69 14.92 -0.56
N VAL A 91 -8.05 15.90 0.10
CA VAL A 91 -8.74 16.80 1.05
C VAL A 91 -8.95 18.18 0.45
N GLY A 92 -8.19 18.55 -0.59
CA GLY A 92 -8.30 19.85 -1.26
C GLY A 92 -7.67 21.00 -0.49
N PHE A 93 -6.99 20.75 0.63
CA PHE A 93 -6.25 21.78 1.36
C PHE A 93 -4.83 21.87 0.83
N ASP A 94 -4.39 23.10 0.61
CA ASP A 94 -3.00 23.48 0.45
C ASP A 94 -2.52 24.10 1.75
N ILE A 95 -1.48 23.55 2.36
CA ILE A 95 -0.97 24.00 3.67
C ILE A 95 0.50 24.35 3.48
N VAL A 96 0.82 25.62 3.74
CA VAL A 96 2.18 26.17 3.65
C VAL A 96 2.57 26.67 5.03
N GLU A 97 3.71 26.20 5.53
CA GLU A 97 4.28 26.67 6.79
C GLU A 97 5.15 27.90 6.53
N ASN A 98 4.79 29.03 7.14
CA ASN A 98 5.50 30.31 7.05
C ASN A 98 5.74 30.84 8.47
N ASP A 99 7.02 30.98 8.85
CA ASP A 99 7.46 31.59 10.12
C ASP A 99 6.74 31.05 11.38
N GLY A 100 6.50 29.74 11.44
CA GLY A 100 5.84 29.08 12.58
C GLY A 100 4.31 29.20 12.56
N SER A 101 3.72 29.74 11.50
CA SER A 101 2.28 29.74 11.24
C SER A 101 1.95 28.90 10.00
N TYR A 102 0.72 28.39 9.94
CA TYR A 102 0.25 27.59 8.81
C TYR A 102 -0.74 28.40 7.98
N GLU A 103 -0.36 28.78 6.77
CA GLU A 103 -1.28 29.33 5.78
C GLU A 103 -2.01 28.20 5.07
N VAL A 104 -3.33 28.19 5.19
CA VAL A 104 -4.19 27.14 4.67
C VAL A 104 -5.11 27.71 3.60
N THR A 105 -5.11 27.08 2.44
CA THR A 105 -5.97 27.42 1.31
C THR A 105 -6.83 26.23 0.93
N HIS A 106 -8.12 26.47 0.67
CA HIS A 106 -9.05 25.45 0.18
C HIS A 106 -9.89 26.00 -0.95
N GLU A 107 -9.88 25.30 -2.08
CA GLU A 107 -10.59 25.70 -3.29
C GLU A 107 -11.40 24.53 -3.84
N ILE A 108 -12.69 24.79 -4.11
CA ILE A 108 -13.59 23.83 -4.73
C ILE A 108 -14.32 24.51 -5.89
N VAL A 109 -14.30 23.89 -7.07
CA VAL A 109 -15.11 24.30 -8.22
C VAL A 109 -16.40 23.48 -8.23
N SER A 110 -17.56 24.15 -8.13
CA SER A 110 -18.87 23.51 -8.17
C SER A 110 -19.82 24.32 -9.06
N ASN A 111 -20.49 23.69 -10.02
CA ASN A 111 -21.43 24.35 -10.93
C ASN A 111 -20.86 25.61 -11.63
N ASN A 112 -19.60 25.54 -12.11
CA ASN A 112 -18.85 26.68 -12.68
C ASN A 112 -18.61 27.87 -11.73
N VAL A 113 -18.88 27.72 -10.43
CA VAL A 113 -18.53 28.70 -9.41
C VAL A 113 -17.38 28.16 -8.58
N THR A 114 -16.28 28.91 -8.54
CA THR A 114 -15.16 28.63 -7.66
C THR A 114 -15.47 29.16 -6.27
N LYS A 115 -15.49 28.27 -5.30
CA LYS A 115 -15.57 28.57 -3.88
C LYS A 115 -14.18 28.48 -3.26
N PHE A 116 -13.84 29.45 -2.44
CA PHE A 116 -12.48 29.63 -1.96
C PHE A 116 -12.48 30.13 -0.52
N ILE A 117 -11.59 29.59 0.30
CA ILE A 117 -11.27 30.10 1.63
C ILE A 117 -9.76 30.02 1.86
N ARG A 118 -9.21 31.07 2.46
CA ARG A 118 -7.82 31.16 2.88
C ARG A 118 -7.71 31.75 4.27
N PHE A 119 -6.92 31.11 5.12
CA PHE A 119 -6.78 31.47 6.53
C PHE A 119 -5.41 31.08 7.08
N VAL A 120 -5.06 31.62 8.25
CA VAL A 120 -3.85 31.27 8.99
C VAL A 120 -4.24 30.54 10.27
N LEU A 121 -3.45 29.52 10.62
CA LEU A 121 -3.45 28.88 11.93
C LEU A 121 -2.10 29.13 12.60
N THR A 122 -2.12 29.77 13.76
CA THR A 122 -0.92 29.97 14.59
C THR A 122 -0.97 28.99 15.76
N PRO A 123 0.01 28.08 15.91
CA PRO A 123 0.10 27.20 17.07
C PRO A 123 0.48 27.99 18.32
N GLU A 124 -0.23 27.72 19.40
CA GLU A 124 0.10 28.07 20.79
C GLU A 124 0.24 26.77 21.60
N GLU A 125 0.69 26.85 22.86
CA GLU A 125 1.14 25.68 23.65
C GLU A 125 0.27 24.42 23.52
N ASN A 126 -1.06 24.55 23.62
CA ASN A 126 -2.04 23.45 23.44
C ASN A 126 -3.25 23.88 22.59
N SER A 127 -3.10 24.93 21.78
CA SER A 127 -4.21 25.55 21.06
C SER A 127 -3.77 26.08 19.70
N TYR A 128 -4.75 26.37 18.85
CA TYR A 128 -4.53 27.08 17.60
C TYR A 128 -5.35 28.36 17.59
N VAL A 129 -4.73 29.44 17.13
CA VAL A 129 -5.40 30.71 16.81
C VAL A 129 -5.69 30.72 15.32
N TYR A 130 -6.97 30.81 14.97
CA TYR A 130 -7.46 30.92 13.61
C TYR A 130 -7.70 32.38 13.24
N LYS A 131 -7.25 32.74 12.03
CA LYS A 131 -7.56 34.04 11.44
C LYS A 131 -7.90 33.90 9.96
N LEU A 132 -9.10 34.35 9.59
CA LEU A 132 -9.52 34.43 8.20
C LEU A 132 -8.68 35.48 7.45
N ILE A 133 -8.14 35.12 6.28
CA ILE A 133 -7.50 36.08 5.35
C ILE A 133 -8.51 36.50 4.29
N GLU A 134 -9.14 35.53 3.64
CA GLU A 134 -9.99 35.77 2.46
C GLU A 134 -10.98 34.63 2.25
N SER A 135 -12.18 34.96 1.82
CA SER A 135 -13.18 34.00 1.35
C SER A 135 -13.91 34.52 0.12
N ARG A 136 -14.30 33.63 -0.79
CA ARG A 136 -15.06 33.98 -2.01
C ARG A 136 -16.11 32.91 -2.29
N ASN A 137 -17.35 33.34 -2.54
CA ASN A 137 -18.49 32.48 -2.87
C ASN A 137 -18.78 31.37 -1.83
N VAL A 138 -18.44 31.62 -0.55
CA VAL A 138 -18.68 30.72 0.58
C VAL A 138 -19.52 31.46 1.61
N ASP A 139 -20.62 30.86 2.05
CA ASP A 139 -21.36 31.35 3.22
C ASP A 139 -20.71 30.77 4.47
N LEU A 140 -19.87 31.58 5.11
CA LEU A 140 -19.15 31.19 6.33
C LEU A 140 -20.06 31.32 7.55
N PRO A 141 -20.05 30.33 8.47
CA PRO A 141 -20.55 30.53 9.82
C PRO A 141 -19.84 31.69 10.53
N ASP A 142 -20.54 32.34 11.48
CA ASP A 142 -20.02 33.50 12.22
C ASP A 142 -18.65 33.23 12.85
N PHE A 143 -18.47 32.04 13.45
CA PHE A 143 -17.22 31.66 14.10
C PHE A 143 -16.03 31.45 13.13
N LEU A 144 -16.26 31.28 11.83
CA LEU A 144 -15.20 31.24 10.81
C LEU A 144 -14.96 32.62 10.18
N SER A 145 -15.81 33.60 10.48
CA SER A 145 -15.63 34.97 10.01
C SER A 145 -14.78 35.80 10.99
N GLU A 146 -14.69 35.36 12.24
CA GLU A 146 -13.96 36.01 13.32
C GLU A 146 -12.64 35.29 13.64
N GLU A 147 -11.78 35.96 14.42
CA GLU A 147 -10.58 35.36 14.99
C GLU A 147 -11.00 34.49 16.19
N ILE A 148 -10.65 33.21 16.16
CA ILE A 148 -11.03 32.25 17.21
C ILE A 148 -9.81 31.47 17.70
N THR A 149 -9.83 31.09 18.97
CA THR A 149 -8.84 30.18 19.55
C THR A 149 -9.54 28.88 19.94
N PHE A 150 -8.95 27.74 19.58
CA PHE A 150 -9.49 26.43 19.90
C PHE A 150 -8.40 25.45 20.32
N ASP A 151 -8.76 24.46 21.12
CA ASP A 151 -7.85 23.42 21.63
C ASP A 151 -7.36 22.52 20.49
N GLU A 152 -6.10 22.09 20.55
CA GLU A 152 -5.52 21.16 19.56
C GLU A 152 -6.39 19.91 19.32
N CYS A 153 -7.07 19.40 20.35
CA CYS A 153 -7.98 18.26 20.24
C CYS A 153 -9.13 18.50 19.25
N GLN A 154 -9.50 19.76 19.01
CA GLN A 154 -10.61 20.17 18.14
C GLN A 154 -10.19 20.40 16.68
N VAL A 155 -8.89 20.32 16.35
CA VAL A 155 -8.39 20.64 15.00
C VAL A 155 -9.11 19.88 13.90
N LYS A 156 -9.40 18.59 14.10
CA LYS A 156 -10.11 17.76 13.12
C LYS A 156 -11.54 18.24 12.89
N THR A 157 -12.23 18.61 13.98
CA THR A 157 -13.58 19.15 13.93
C THR A 157 -13.60 20.52 13.26
N PHE A 158 -12.60 21.36 13.54
CA PHE A 158 -12.43 22.65 12.91
C PHE A 158 -12.30 22.52 11.37
N PHE A 159 -11.35 21.70 10.89
CA PHE A 159 -11.18 21.46 9.45
C PHE A 159 -12.43 20.86 8.80
N PHE A 160 -13.14 19.97 9.51
CA PHE A 160 -14.42 19.45 9.04
C PHE A 160 -15.46 20.56 8.84
N LYS A 161 -15.56 21.52 9.77
CA LYS A 161 -16.47 22.67 9.64
C LYS A 161 -16.09 23.60 8.50
N VAL A 162 -14.80 23.81 8.26
CA VAL A 162 -14.32 24.58 7.10
C VAL A 162 -14.75 23.90 5.80
N MET A 163 -14.51 22.58 5.67
CA MET A 163 -14.95 21.83 4.49
C MET A 163 -16.48 21.87 4.33
N GLU A 164 -17.22 21.68 5.42
CA GLU A 164 -18.68 21.74 5.43
C GLU A 164 -19.16 23.09 4.88
N ALA A 165 -18.61 24.21 5.35
CA ALA A 165 -18.96 25.55 4.89
C ALA A 165 -18.65 25.79 3.41
N VAL A 166 -17.52 25.28 2.90
CA VAL A 166 -17.18 25.43 1.48
C VAL A 166 -18.08 24.54 0.61
N ILE A 167 -18.44 23.34 1.06
CA ILE A 167 -19.24 22.40 0.27
C ILE A 167 -20.73 22.75 0.29
N THR A 168 -21.28 23.22 1.41
CA THR A 168 -22.72 23.47 1.55
C THR A 168 -23.22 24.43 0.48
N LYS A 169 -24.31 24.03 -0.19
CA LYS A 169 -24.99 24.87 -1.17
C LYS A 169 -25.80 25.92 -0.44
N LYS A 170 -25.76 27.15 -0.96
CA LYS A 170 -26.68 28.22 -0.56
C LYS A 170 -28.10 27.69 -0.77
N ASN A 171 -28.84 27.52 0.34
CA ASN A 171 -30.26 27.17 0.30
C ASN A 171 -31.09 28.36 -0.18
#